data_AF-A0A7C4YB90-F1
#
_entry.id   AF-A0A7C4YB90-F1
#
_cell.length_a   1.000
_cell.length_b   1.000
_cell.length_c   1.000
_cell.angle_alpha   90.00
_cell.angle_beta   90.00
_cell.angle_gamma   90.00
#
_symmetry.space_group_name_H-M   'P 1'
#
loop_
_entity.id
_entity.type
_entity.pdbx_description
1 polymer ?
#
loop_
_entity_poly.entity_id
_entity_poly.type
_entity_poly.pdbx_seq_one_letter_code
_entity_poly.pdbx_strand_id
1 'polypeptide(L)'
;MLAVPATGNFARTCLRSCEPNRPGAARKCPTNRANSSSFEQGRATRRYFVAANSFLPGSIWLYQSPIMLERILEPEVMDTPEEACDYDAMDHAEVNQRFVADFLAVWTGLGPVLDVGTGTAQIPIELCRQHATAEVVGIDLAEHMLSLGRLNVNRAGFSKRIRLEKTN
;
A
#
# COMPACT_ATOMS: atom_id res chain seq x y z
N MET A 1 -14.48 41.23 -11.82
CA MET A 1 -13.74 40.55 -12.90
C MET A 1 -12.25 40.76 -12.63
N LEU A 2 -11.63 39.89 -11.84
CA LEU A 2 -10.19 39.93 -11.57
C LEU A 2 -9.66 38.52 -11.82
N ALA A 3 -8.76 38.42 -12.79
CA ALA A 3 -8.12 37.20 -13.22
C ALA A 3 -7.03 36.79 -12.21
N VAL A 4 -7.03 35.51 -11.83
CA VAL A 4 -5.96 34.86 -11.07
C VAL A 4 -4.95 34.28 -12.08
N PRO A 5 -3.64 34.50 -11.95
CA PRO A 5 -2.67 33.93 -12.88
C PRO A 5 -2.48 32.44 -12.60
N ALA A 6 -2.44 31.66 -13.69
CA ALA A 6 -2.25 30.22 -13.69
C ALA A 6 -0.88 29.82 -13.14
N THR A 7 -0.87 28.94 -12.14
CA THR A 7 0.29 28.18 -11.66
C THR A 7 0.69 27.13 -12.71
N GLY A 8 1.39 27.58 -13.75
CA GLY A 8 1.97 26.72 -14.77
C GLY A 8 3.44 26.42 -14.46
N ASN A 9 3.72 25.33 -13.73
CA ASN A 9 4.99 24.60 -13.92
C ASN A 9 5.03 23.20 -13.30
N PHE A 10 4.18 22.87 -12.33
CA PHE A 10 4.27 21.59 -11.61
C PHE A 10 3.92 20.37 -12.47
N ALA A 11 2.86 20.48 -13.29
CA ALA A 11 2.39 19.37 -14.12
C ALA A 11 3.40 18.92 -15.20
N ARG A 12 4.35 19.78 -15.59
CA ARG A 12 5.32 19.46 -16.66
C ARG A 12 6.47 18.58 -16.20
N THR A 13 6.79 18.56 -14.90
CA THR A 13 7.95 17.82 -14.39
C THR A 13 7.62 16.33 -14.25
N CYS A 14 6.46 15.97 -13.69
CA CYS A 14 6.02 14.57 -13.62
C CYS A 14 5.77 13.92 -15.00
N LEU A 15 5.35 14.70 -16.01
CA LEU A 15 5.07 14.17 -17.34
C LEU A 15 6.32 13.70 -18.11
N ARG A 16 7.53 14.17 -17.76
CA ARG A 16 8.76 13.81 -18.47
C ARG A 16 9.38 12.49 -18.02
N SER A 17 9.05 12.00 -16.83
CA SER A 17 9.64 10.77 -16.27
C SER A 17 8.87 9.49 -16.61
N CYS A 18 7.67 9.62 -17.20
CA CYS A 18 6.73 8.52 -17.41
C CYS A 18 6.44 8.20 -18.90
N GLU A 19 7.43 8.30 -19.80
CA GLU A 19 7.28 7.74 -21.16
C GLU A 19 7.57 6.22 -21.16
N PRO A 20 6.61 5.35 -21.55
CA PRO A 20 6.84 3.92 -21.65
C PRO A 20 7.67 3.58 -22.90
N ASN A 21 8.74 2.83 -22.68
CA ASN A 21 9.68 2.37 -23.69
C ASN A 21 9.00 1.46 -24.75
N ARG A 22 9.37 1.63 -26.02
CA ARG A 22 8.84 0.88 -27.20
C ARG A 22 9.07 -0.65 -27.11
N PRO A 23 8.23 -1.47 -27.77
CA PRO A 23 8.34 -2.93 -27.72
C PRO A 23 9.37 -3.45 -28.74
N GLY A 24 10.34 -4.24 -28.29
CA GLY A 24 11.21 -5.00 -29.19
C GLY A 24 12.56 -5.42 -28.62
N ALA A 25 12.60 -6.41 -27.72
CA ALA A 25 13.73 -7.33 -27.56
C ALA A 25 13.36 -8.45 -26.57
N ALA A 26 12.90 -9.59 -27.09
CA ALA A 26 12.75 -10.81 -26.30
C ALA A 26 14.13 -11.32 -25.86
N ARG A 27 14.43 -11.29 -24.56
CA ARG A 27 15.57 -12.01 -23.99
C ARG A 27 15.09 -13.31 -23.36
N LYS A 28 15.53 -14.41 -23.99
CA LYS A 28 15.25 -15.81 -23.67
C LYS A 28 15.70 -16.15 -22.24
N CYS A 29 14.82 -16.74 -21.44
CA CYS A 29 15.20 -17.48 -20.24
C CYS A 29 16.05 -18.70 -20.64
N PRO A 30 17.26 -18.89 -20.08
CA PRO A 30 18.00 -20.12 -20.28
C PRO A 30 17.37 -21.20 -19.41
N THR A 31 16.72 -22.16 -20.06
CA THR A 31 16.48 -23.48 -19.50
C THR A 31 17.83 -24.14 -19.31
N ASN A 32 18.12 -24.64 -18.11
CA ASN A 32 19.01 -25.80 -18.02
C ASN A 32 18.47 -26.85 -17.06
N ARG A 33 18.48 -28.05 -17.61
CA ARG A 33 17.86 -29.28 -17.16
C ARG A 33 18.89 -30.07 -16.37
N ALA A 34 18.42 -30.65 -15.27
CA ALA A 34 18.92 -31.84 -14.58
C ALA A 34 20.37 -31.85 -14.06
N ASN A 35 20.48 -31.92 -12.73
CA ASN A 35 21.20 -33.05 -12.16
C ASN A 35 20.40 -33.65 -11.00
N SER A 36 20.12 -34.94 -11.16
CA SER A 36 19.36 -35.80 -10.27
C SER A 36 20.27 -36.44 -9.24
N SER A 37 19.96 -36.28 -7.95
CA SER A 37 20.11 -37.34 -6.95
C SER A 37 19.43 -36.90 -5.65
N SER A 38 18.24 -37.45 -5.44
CA SER A 38 17.68 -37.91 -4.17
C SER A 38 18.25 -37.28 -2.90
N PHE A 39 17.48 -36.43 -2.21
CA PHE A 39 17.54 -36.37 -0.75
C PHE A 39 16.16 -36.03 -0.17
N GLU A 40 15.89 -36.66 0.96
CA GLU A 40 14.57 -37.01 1.49
C GLU A 40 13.68 -35.83 1.89
N GLN A 41 12.37 -36.08 1.84
CA GLN A 41 11.33 -35.22 2.39
C GLN A 41 11.53 -35.06 3.91
N GLY A 42 12.06 -33.92 4.34
CA GLY A 42 12.16 -33.52 5.75
C GLY A 42 11.19 -32.39 6.08
N ARG A 43 10.02 -32.72 6.63
CA ARG A 43 9.07 -31.76 7.21
C ARG A 43 9.74 -31.07 8.41
N ALA A 44 10.36 -29.92 8.20
CA ALA A 44 10.94 -29.12 9.28
C ALA A 44 9.81 -28.46 10.10
N THR A 45 9.24 -29.21 11.03
CA THR A 45 8.46 -28.63 12.12
C THR A 45 9.43 -27.82 12.98
N ARG A 46 9.29 -26.48 12.95
CA ARG A 46 9.94 -25.59 13.91
C ARG A 46 9.50 -26.03 15.31
N ARG A 47 10.34 -26.81 15.98
CA ARG A 47 10.18 -27.16 17.39
C ARG A 47 10.43 -25.89 18.20
N TYR A 48 9.36 -25.27 18.69
CA TYR A 48 9.47 -24.33 19.79
C TYR A 48 10.03 -25.11 20.98
N PHE A 49 11.21 -24.72 21.44
CA PHE A 49 11.83 -25.28 22.62
C PHE A 49 11.04 -24.77 23.83
N VAL A 50 10.11 -25.57 24.35
CA VAL A 50 9.48 -25.28 25.64
C VAL A 50 10.51 -25.65 26.71
N ALA A 51 11.22 -24.65 27.22
CA ALA A 51 12.07 -24.83 28.38
C ALA A 51 11.19 -25.32 29.55
N ALA A 52 11.51 -26.51 30.06
CA ALA A 52 10.88 -27.06 31.24
C ALA A 52 11.27 -26.19 32.44
N ASN A 53 10.38 -25.27 32.84
CA ASN A 53 10.53 -24.59 34.12
C ASN A 53 10.21 -25.59 35.23
N SER A 54 11.26 -26.06 35.89
CA SER A 54 11.18 -26.79 37.15
C SER A 54 10.43 -25.95 38.19
N PHE A 55 9.25 -26.43 38.56
CA PHE A 55 8.32 -25.81 39.50
C PHE A 55 8.90 -25.88 40.92
N LEU A 56 9.44 -24.77 41.43
CA LEU A 56 9.74 -24.62 42.86
C LEU A 56 8.55 -23.89 43.51
N PRO A 57 7.87 -24.50 44.50
CA PRO A 57 6.76 -23.84 45.18
C PRO A 57 7.30 -22.72 46.07
N GLY A 58 6.98 -21.47 45.73
CA GLY A 58 7.34 -20.28 46.53
C GLY A 58 8.06 -19.16 45.78
N SER A 59 8.39 -19.32 44.50
CA SER A 59 8.91 -18.21 43.70
C SER A 59 7.77 -17.29 43.27
N ILE A 60 7.79 -16.05 43.77
CA ILE A 60 6.97 -14.98 43.22
C ILE A 60 7.23 -14.94 41.70
N TRP A 61 6.17 -15.06 40.90
CA TRP A 61 6.30 -14.95 39.45
C TRP A 61 6.70 -13.50 39.17
N LEU A 62 8.00 -13.26 39.03
CA LEU A 62 8.47 -12.02 38.41
C LEU A 62 7.98 -12.12 36.97
N TYR A 63 6.79 -11.55 36.73
CA TYR A 63 6.29 -11.24 35.41
C TYR A 63 7.36 -10.33 34.80
N GLN A 64 8.28 -10.93 34.02
CA GLN A 64 9.17 -10.16 33.18
C GLN A 64 8.22 -9.38 32.28
N SER A 65 8.12 -8.06 32.53
CA SER A 65 7.37 -7.15 31.67
C SER A 65 7.66 -7.53 30.23
N PRO A 66 6.65 -7.73 29.38
CA PRO A 66 6.90 -7.89 27.96
C PRO A 66 7.80 -6.72 27.56
N ILE A 67 8.91 -7.00 26.87
CA ILE A 67 9.78 -5.97 26.30
C ILE A 67 8.85 -5.06 25.48
N MET A 68 8.47 -3.93 26.08
CA MET A 68 7.72 -2.91 25.38
C MET A 68 8.73 -2.28 24.46
N LEU A 69 8.64 -2.60 23.17
CA LEU A 69 9.26 -1.77 22.16
C LEU A 69 8.64 -0.38 22.33
N GLU A 70 9.48 0.57 22.70
CA GLU A 70 9.08 1.97 22.81
C GLU A 70 8.50 2.39 21.46
N ARG A 71 7.22 2.79 21.46
CA ARG A 71 6.57 3.25 20.24
C ARG A 71 7.14 4.62 19.91
N ILE A 72 8.00 4.65 18.90
CA ILE A 72 8.50 5.88 18.30
C ILE A 72 7.62 6.15 17.07
N LEU A 73 7.08 7.36 16.94
CA LEU A 73 6.38 7.76 15.72
C LEU A 73 7.37 7.68 14.56
N GLU A 74 6.95 7.04 13.47
CA GLU A 74 7.68 7.19 12.22
C GLU A 74 7.69 8.68 11.89
N PRO A 75 8.85 9.25 11.52
CA PRO A 75 8.86 10.64 11.11
C PRO A 75 7.95 10.79 9.89
N GLU A 76 7.19 11.89 9.83
CA GLU A 76 6.29 12.20 8.72
C GLU A 76 7.13 12.55 7.47
N VAL A 77 7.85 11.59 6.88
CA VAL A 77 8.83 11.83 5.80
C VAL A 77 8.22 11.70 4.40
N MET A 78 6.99 12.16 4.25
CA MET A 78 6.51 12.57 2.93
C MET A 78 5.96 13.95 3.12
N ASP A 79 6.83 14.96 3.08
CA ASP A 79 6.42 16.36 3.15
C ASP A 79 6.61 17.06 1.80
N THR A 80 7.38 16.41 0.90
CA THR A 80 7.67 16.93 -0.41
C THR A 80 6.81 16.26 -1.49
N PRO A 81 6.33 17.02 -2.49
CA PRO A 81 5.66 16.44 -3.64
C PRO A 81 6.50 15.39 -4.39
N GLU A 82 7.82 15.53 -4.37
CA GLU A 82 8.77 14.61 -4.99
C GLU A 82 8.74 13.23 -4.31
N GLU A 83 8.79 13.18 -2.97
CA GLU A 83 8.68 11.92 -2.21
C GLU A 83 7.34 11.21 -2.45
N ALA A 84 6.25 11.97 -2.53
CA ALA A 84 4.94 11.42 -2.85
C ALA A 84 4.88 10.81 -4.26
N CYS A 85 5.55 11.45 -5.23
CA CYS A 85 5.63 10.93 -6.59
C CYS A 85 6.49 9.66 -6.67
N ASP A 86 7.62 9.63 -5.95
CA ASP A 86 8.50 8.47 -5.91
C ASP A 86 7.82 7.28 -5.23
N TYR A 87 7.05 7.52 -4.16
CA TYR A 87 6.24 6.49 -3.51
C TYR A 87 5.13 5.96 -4.42
N ASP A 88 4.39 6.85 -5.09
CA ASP A 88 3.32 6.45 -6.01
C ASP A 88 3.81 5.65 -7.22
N ALA A 89 5.07 5.86 -7.61
CA ALA A 89 5.70 5.13 -8.70
C ALA A 89 6.12 3.70 -8.33
N MET A 90 6.19 3.36 -7.04
CA MET A 90 6.47 2.00 -6.59
C MET A 90 5.31 1.06 -6.97
N ASP A 91 5.65 -0.16 -7.39
CA ASP A 91 4.64 -1.15 -7.77
C ASP A 91 3.97 -1.74 -6.53
N HIS A 92 2.79 -1.21 -6.20
CA HIS A 92 1.91 -1.71 -5.14
C HIS A 92 0.72 -2.51 -5.68
N ALA A 93 0.72 -2.89 -6.97
CA ALA A 93 -0.48 -3.41 -7.62
C ALA A 93 -0.96 -4.74 -7.02
N GLU A 94 -0.05 -5.71 -6.82
CA GLU A 94 -0.41 -7.04 -6.32
C GLU A 94 -1.01 -6.98 -4.90
N VAL A 95 -0.36 -6.23 -4.00
CA VAL A 95 -0.82 -6.10 -2.61
C VAL A 95 -2.16 -5.35 -2.53
N ASN A 96 -2.35 -4.30 -3.33
CA ASN A 96 -3.60 -3.54 -3.36
C ASN A 96 -4.75 -4.38 -3.92
N GLN A 97 -4.51 -5.14 -4.99
CA GLN A 97 -5.50 -6.05 -5.56
C GLN A 97 -5.93 -7.11 -4.54
N ARG A 98 -4.97 -7.69 -3.82
CA ARG A 98 -5.26 -8.70 -2.80
C ARG A 98 -6.06 -8.12 -1.65
N PHE A 99 -5.66 -6.96 -1.14
CA PHE A 99 -6.37 -6.26 -0.08
C PHE A 99 -7.83 -5.98 -0.46
N VAL A 100 -8.07 -5.42 -1.66
CA VAL A 100 -9.41 -5.13 -2.16
C VAL A 100 -10.24 -6.40 -2.33
N ALA A 101 -9.65 -7.47 -2.85
CA ALA A 101 -10.36 -8.75 -3.01
C ALA A 101 -10.80 -9.31 -1.65
N ASP A 102 -9.92 -9.29 -0.65
CA ASP A 102 -10.22 -9.77 0.70
C ASP A 102 -11.28 -8.87 1.38
N PHE A 103 -11.25 -7.54 1.15
CA PHE A 103 -12.29 -6.61 1.61
C PHE A 103 -13.66 -6.88 0.96
N LEU A 104 -13.70 -7.07 -0.36
CA LEU A 104 -14.93 -7.36 -1.10
C LEU A 104 -15.56 -8.71 -0.72
N ALA A 105 -14.76 -9.66 -0.22
CA ALA A 105 -15.28 -10.94 0.26
C ALA A 105 -16.14 -10.81 1.54
N VAL A 106 -15.98 -9.72 2.30
CA VAL A 106 -16.70 -9.49 3.57
C VAL A 106 -17.64 -8.28 3.53
N TRP A 107 -17.42 -7.34 2.62
CA TRP A 107 -18.23 -6.13 2.52
C TRP A 107 -19.61 -6.42 1.90
N THR A 108 -20.67 -5.91 2.53
CA THR A 108 -22.06 -6.15 2.13
C THR A 108 -22.58 -5.17 1.06
N GLY A 109 -21.73 -4.28 0.56
CA GLY A 109 -22.11 -3.26 -0.44
C GLY A 109 -22.95 -2.11 0.13
N LEU A 110 -23.02 -1.98 1.45
CA LEU A 110 -23.80 -0.93 2.11
C LEU A 110 -22.97 0.34 2.32
N GLY A 111 -23.51 1.46 1.83
CA GLY A 111 -23.00 2.82 2.08
C GLY A 111 -21.68 3.15 1.36
N PRO A 112 -21.26 4.43 1.44
CA PRO A 112 -19.93 4.83 0.99
C PRO A 112 -18.84 4.28 1.92
N VAL A 113 -17.71 3.89 1.35
CA VAL A 113 -16.52 3.42 2.07
C VAL A 113 -15.67 4.62 2.49
N LEU A 114 -15.19 4.64 3.74
CA LEU A 114 -14.22 5.61 4.22
C LEU A 114 -12.83 4.98 4.22
N ASP A 115 -11.89 5.60 3.52
CA ASP A 115 -10.47 5.22 3.50
C ASP A 115 -9.65 6.25 4.29
N VAL A 116 -8.98 5.81 5.36
CA VAL A 116 -8.27 6.68 6.31
C VAL A 116 -6.76 6.55 6.10
N GLY A 117 -6.09 7.66 5.77
CA GLY A 117 -4.71 7.60 5.29
C GLY A 117 -4.67 7.16 3.83
N THR A 118 -5.54 7.74 3.00
CA THR A 118 -5.76 7.29 1.62
C THR A 118 -4.55 7.51 0.70
N GLY A 119 -3.62 8.38 1.11
CA GLY A 119 -2.44 8.71 0.35
C GLY A 119 -2.78 9.17 -1.07
N THR A 120 -2.21 8.49 -2.06
CA THR A 120 -2.42 8.76 -3.49
C THR A 120 -3.63 8.00 -4.09
N ALA A 121 -4.53 7.52 -3.23
CA ALA A 121 -5.81 6.90 -3.56
C ALA A 121 -5.73 5.59 -4.39
N GLN A 122 -4.61 4.87 -4.34
CA GLN A 122 -4.43 3.62 -5.11
C GLN A 122 -5.42 2.53 -4.70
N ILE A 123 -5.68 2.35 -3.39
CA ILE A 123 -6.66 1.38 -2.88
C ILE A 123 -8.09 1.76 -3.27
N PRO A 124 -8.57 3.01 -3.07
CA PRO A 124 -9.88 3.46 -3.56
C PRO A 124 -10.08 3.24 -5.07
N ILE A 125 -9.06 3.55 -5.88
CA ILE A 125 -9.10 3.33 -7.31
C ILE A 125 -9.27 1.84 -7.62
N GLU A 126 -8.50 0.99 -6.96
CA GLU A 126 -8.59 -0.47 -7.16
C GLU A 126 -9.95 -1.02 -6.72
N LEU A 127 -10.51 -0.55 -5.60
CA LEU A 127 -11.86 -0.90 -5.16
C LEU A 127 -12.91 -0.53 -6.22
N CYS A 128 -12.82 0.68 -6.77
CA CYS A 128 -13.72 1.12 -7.84
C CYS A 128 -13.53 0.36 -9.17
N ARG A 129 -12.35 -0.22 -9.43
CA ARG A 129 -12.16 -1.13 -10.59
C ARG A 129 -12.87 -2.46 -10.37
N GLN A 130 -12.76 -3.02 -9.18
CA GLN A 130 -13.32 -4.35 -8.86
C GLN A 130 -14.81 -4.30 -8.52
N HIS A 131 -15.36 -3.15 -8.12
CA HIS A 131 -16.77 -3.01 -7.76
C HIS A 131 -17.46 -1.84 -8.50
N ALA A 132 -18.49 -2.15 -9.28
CA ALA A 132 -19.14 -1.22 -10.21
C ALA A 132 -19.85 -0.04 -9.53
N THR A 133 -20.31 -0.21 -8.29
CA THR A 133 -21.11 0.80 -7.57
C THR A 133 -20.45 1.30 -6.29
N ALA A 134 -19.20 0.91 -6.03
CA ALA A 134 -18.51 1.39 -4.83
C ALA A 134 -18.27 2.90 -4.93
N GLU A 135 -18.63 3.61 -3.86
CA GLU A 135 -18.31 5.01 -3.64
C GLU A 135 -17.36 5.11 -2.45
N VAL A 136 -16.36 5.97 -2.56
CA VAL A 136 -15.30 6.11 -1.56
C VAL A 136 -15.12 7.58 -1.18
N VAL A 137 -14.97 7.83 0.12
CA VAL A 137 -14.42 9.07 0.65
C VAL A 137 -13.05 8.71 1.22
N GLY A 138 -11.99 9.23 0.61
CA GLY A 138 -10.62 9.08 1.10
C GLY A 138 -10.19 10.32 1.87
N ILE A 139 -9.59 10.11 3.03
CA ILE A 139 -9.06 11.20 3.85
C ILE A 139 -7.56 11.03 4.12
N ASP A 140 -6.85 12.15 4.14
CA ASP A 140 -5.43 12.20 4.50
C ASP A 140 -5.09 13.53 5.16
N LEU A 141 -4.02 13.56 5.95
CA LEU A 141 -3.48 14.78 6.56
C LEU A 141 -2.57 15.53 5.57
N ALA A 142 -1.94 14.80 4.65
CA ALA A 142 -0.95 15.30 3.71
C ALA A 142 -1.60 15.84 2.41
N GLU A 143 -1.60 17.16 2.22
CA GLU A 143 -2.22 17.79 1.04
C GLU A 143 -1.52 17.39 -0.28
N HIS A 144 -0.21 17.17 -0.26
CA HIS A 144 0.52 16.75 -1.45
C HIS A 144 0.14 15.32 -1.88
N MET A 145 -0.13 14.42 -0.92
CA MET A 145 -0.64 13.07 -1.20
C MET A 145 -2.02 13.16 -1.86
N LEU A 146 -2.92 13.96 -1.30
CA LEU A 146 -4.26 14.17 -1.86
C LEU A 146 -4.22 14.83 -3.24
N SER A 147 -3.28 15.76 -3.47
CA SER A 147 -3.09 16.40 -4.77
C SER A 147 -2.73 15.37 -5.85
N LEU A 148 -1.79 14.47 -5.56
CA LEU A 148 -1.43 13.38 -6.47
C LEU A 148 -2.58 12.35 -6.59
N GLY A 149 -3.25 12.02 -5.49
CA GLY A 149 -4.42 11.15 -5.48
C GLY A 149 -5.55 11.65 -6.37
N ARG A 150 -5.84 12.96 -6.37
CA ARG A 150 -6.84 13.57 -7.27
C ARG A 150 -6.46 13.38 -8.74
N LEU A 151 -5.17 13.50 -9.09
CA LEU A 151 -4.70 13.24 -10.45
C LEU A 151 -4.88 11.77 -10.83
N ASN A 152 -4.53 10.85 -9.94
CA ASN A 152 -4.68 9.41 -10.16
C ASN A 152 -6.15 9.00 -10.32
N VAL A 153 -7.04 9.52 -9.47
CA VAL A 153 -8.49 9.31 -9.55
C VAL A 153 -9.05 9.83 -10.88
N ASN A 154 -8.60 11.01 -11.33
CA ASN A 154 -9.03 11.58 -12.60
C ASN A 154 -8.55 10.74 -13.80
N ARG A 155 -7.27 10.35 -13.81
CA ARG A 155 -6.69 9.48 -14.84
C ARG A 155 -7.39 8.12 -14.92
N ALA A 156 -7.79 7.56 -13.79
CA ALA A 156 -8.53 6.31 -13.72
C ALA A 156 -10.02 6.44 -14.08
N GLY A 157 -10.55 7.66 -14.25
CA GLY A 157 -11.94 7.90 -14.62
C GLY A 157 -12.94 7.78 -13.47
N PHE A 158 -12.50 7.86 -12.21
CA PHE A 158 -13.33 7.61 -11.03
C PHE A 158 -13.68 8.87 -10.23
N SER A 159 -13.48 10.07 -10.77
CA SER A 159 -13.77 11.35 -10.08
C SER A 159 -15.23 11.53 -9.62
N LYS A 160 -16.17 10.74 -10.13
CA LYS A 160 -17.58 10.76 -9.67
C LYS A 160 -17.85 9.84 -8.48
N ARG A 161 -16.97 8.85 -8.24
CA ARG A 161 -17.13 7.81 -7.22
C ARG A 161 -16.16 7.94 -6.06
N ILE A 162 -15.04 8.62 -6.27
CA ILE A 162 -14.01 8.83 -5.25
C ILE A 162 -13.92 10.32 -4.94
N ARG A 163 -14.19 10.69 -3.69
CA ARG A 163 -13.96 12.04 -3.14
C ARG A 163 -12.76 11.98 -2.21
N LEU A 164 -11.88 12.98 -2.30
CA LEU A 164 -10.67 13.09 -1.49
C LEU A 164 -10.71 14.38 -0.68
N GLU A 165 -10.54 14.27 0.64
CA GLU A 165 -10.68 15.37 1.58
C GLU A 165 -9.49 15.43 2.55
N LYS A 166 -9.03 16.64 2.83
CA LYS A 166 -8.03 16.86 3.87
C LYS A 166 -8.73 16.99 5.22
N THR A 167 -8.19 16.35 6.25
CA THR A 167 -8.69 16.50 7.63
C THR A 167 -7.70 17.30 8.47
N ASN A 168 -8.23 18.02 9.46
CA ASN A 168 -7.46 18.84 10.41
C ASN A 168 -7.47 18.21 11.80
#